data_AF-A0A139SXE1-F1
#
_entry.id   AF-A0A139SXE1-F1
#
_cell.length_a   1.000
_cell.length_b   1.000
_cell.length_c   1.000
_cell.angle_alpha   90.00
_cell.angle_beta   90.00
_cell.angle_gamma   90.00
#
_symmetry.space_group_name_H-M   'P 1'
#
loop_
_entity.id
_entity.type
_entity.pdbx_description
1 polymer ?
#
loop_
_entity_poly.entity_id
_entity_poly.type
_entity_poly.pdbx_seq_one_letter_code
_entity_poly.pdbx_strand_id
1 'polypeptide(L)' 'MKCSEFRRWLLSQGVTFQKGRGSHFKLTAPNGNRSVFADHGSAELPEPARKAIIKQLGLN' A
#
# COMPACT_ATOMS: atom_id res chain seq x y z
N MET A 1 3.27 5.85 10.99
CA MET A 1 3.68 6.54 9.75
C MET A 1 2.42 6.96 9.02
N LYS A 2 2.45 8.05 8.26
CA LYS A 2 1.27 8.50 7.52
C LYS A 2 1.00 7.62 6.29
N CYS A 3 -0.26 7.51 5.89
CA CYS A 3 -0.64 6.82 4.65
C CYS A 3 0.14 7.34 3.43
N SER A 4 0.36 8.66 3.35
CA SER A 4 1.15 9.29 2.28
C SER A 4 2.63 8.86 2.27
N GLU A 5 3.22 8.60 3.44
CA GLU A 5 4.60 8.14 3.56
C GLU A 5 4.70 6.68 3.10
N PHE A 6 3.76 5.85 3.55
CA PHE A 6 3.70 4.46 3.14
C PHE A 6 3.47 4.31 1.64
N ARG A 7 2.62 5.16 1.03
CA ARG A 7 2.44 5.20 -0.42
C ARG A 7 3.72 5.51 -1.18
N ARG A 8 4.50 6.50 -0.73
CA ARG A 8 5.80 6.82 -1.35
C ARG A 8 6.78 5.64 -1.24
N TRP A 9 6.80 4.97 -0.09
CA TRP A 9 7.62 3.77 0.10
C TRP A 9 7.18 2.62 -0.81
N LEU A 10 5.88 2.33 -0.94
CA LEU A 10 5.38 1.31 -1.87
C LEU A 10 5.77 1.61 -3.32
N LEU A 11 5.65 2.86 -3.76
CA LEU A 11 6.11 3.29 -5.09
C LEU A 11 7.61 3.05 -5.27
N SER A 12 8.44 3.30 -4.24
CA SER A 12 9.88 3.03 -4.30
C SER A 12 10.22 1.53 -4.36
N GLN A 13 9.31 0.65 -3.92
CA GLN A 13 9.42 -0.80 -4.09
C GLN A 13 8.93 -1.28 -5.47
N GLY A 14 8.55 -0.37 -6.37
CA GLY A 14 8.00 -0.71 -7.69
C GLY A 14 6.54 -1.18 -7.67
N VAL A 15 5.81 -0.95 -6.58
CA VAL A 15 4.39 -1.28 -6.49
C VAL A 15 3.59 -0.30 -7.35
N THR A 16 2.71 -0.85 -8.18
CA THR A 16 1.79 -0.08 -9.02
C THR A 16 0.43 0.09 -8.34
N PHE A 17 -0.20 1.24 -8.58
CA PHE A 17 -1.47 1.63 -7.95
C PHE A 17 -2.55 1.79 -9.02
N GLN A 18 -3.64 1.04 -8.88
CA GLN A 18 -4.84 1.21 -9.68
C GLN A 18 -5.98 1.70 -8.81
N LYS A 19 -6.70 2.73 -9.28
CA LYS A 19 -7.84 3.30 -8.54
C LYS A 19 -8.94 2.26 -8.35
N GLY A 20 -9.36 2.06 -7.10
CA GLY A 20 -10.52 1.27 -6.73
C GLY A 20 -11.73 2.16 -6.44
N ARG A 21 -12.54 1.77 -5.45
CA ARG A 21 -13.71 2.55 -4.99
C ARG A 21 -13.30 3.51 -3.87
N GLY A 22 -13.64 4.79 -4.01
CA GLY A 22 -13.32 5.81 -3.00
C GLY A 22 -11.81 6.02 -2.85
N SER A 23 -11.32 6.00 -1.61
CA SER A 23 -9.90 6.15 -1.26
C SER A 23 -9.09 4.85 -1.39
N HIS A 24 -9.69 3.74 -1.85
CA HIS A 24 -9.00 2.47 -1.97
C HIS A 24 -8.26 2.35 -3.31
N PHE A 25 -7.03 1.85 -3.26
CA PHE A 25 -6.22 1.47 -4.40
C PHE A 25 -5.97 -0.03 -4.39
N LYS A 26 -6.07 -0.65 -5.58
CA LYS A 26 -5.54 -1.99 -5.81
C LYS A 26 -4.04 -1.85 -6.04
N LEU A 27 -3.27 -2.63 -5.30
CA LEU A 27 -1.82 -2.66 -5.38
C LEU A 27 -1.38 -3.91 -6.13
N THR A 28 -0.38 -3.76 -7.00
CA THR A 28 0.30 -4.90 -7.64
C THR A 28 1.81 -4.71 -7.51
N ALA A 29 2.47 -5.64 -6.83
CA ALA A 29 3.93 -5.67 -6.66
C ALA A 29 4.63 -6.28 -7.90
N PRO A 30 5.95 -6.05 -8.07
CA PRO A 30 6.70 -6.60 -9.21
C PRO A 30 6.69 -8.13 -9.30
N ASN A 31 6.54 -8.82 -8.18
CA ASN A 31 6.39 -10.28 -8.11
C ASN A 31 4.98 -10.78 -8.48
N GLY A 32 4.07 -9.88 -8.89
CA GLY A 32 2.68 -10.19 -9.24
C GLY A 32 1.71 -10.25 -8.06
N ASN A 33 2.19 -10.16 -6.82
CA ASN A 33 1.34 -10.17 -5.63
C ASN A 33 0.48 -8.93 -5.54
N ARG A 34 -0.69 -9.07 -4.90
CA ARG A 34 -1.72 -8.03 -4.84
C ARG A 34 -2.18 -7.75 -3.43
N SER A 35 -2.57 -6.51 -3.19
CA SER A 35 -3.19 -6.06 -1.93
C SER A 35 -4.13 -4.88 -2.20
N VAL A 36 -4.79 -4.38 -1.17
CA VAL A 36 -5.64 -3.18 -1.21
C VAL A 36 -5.16 -2.21 -0.14
N PHE A 37 -5.04 -0.95 -0.50
CA PHE A 37 -4.62 0.11 0.41
C PHE A 37 -5.59 1.29 0.38
N ALA A 38 -6.09 1.68 1.55
CA ALA A 38 -6.91 2.87 1.72
C ALA A 38 -6.01 4.08 1.97
N ASP A 39 -5.84 4.92 0.94
CA ASP A 39 -4.99 6.11 1.03
C ASP A 39 -5.79 7.28 1.60
N HIS A 40 -5.72 7.43 2.93
CA HIS A 40 -6.29 8.54 3.67
C HIS A 40 -5.31 9.73 3.83
N GLY A 41 -4.28 9.82 2.97
CA GLY A 41 -3.38 10.96 2.91
C GLY A 41 -2.56 11.14 4.19
N SER A 42 -2.83 12.21 4.95
CA SER A 42 -2.06 12.59 6.14
C SER A 42 -2.43 11.84 7.41
N ALA A 43 -3.45 10.99 7.39
CA ALA A 43 -3.83 10.17 8.54
C ALA A 43 -2.74 9.14 8.88
N GLU A 44 -2.61 8.82 10.17
CA GLU A 44 -1.72 7.74 10.63
C GLU A 44 -2.21 6.39 10.14
N LEU A 45 -1.29 5.60 9.58
CA LEU A 45 -1.53 4.23 9.18
C LEU A 45 -1.33 3.30 10.38
N PRO A 46 -2.34 2.50 10.77
CA PRO A 46 -2.16 1.50 11.81
C PRO A 46 -1.05 0.51 11.46
N GLU A 47 -0.13 0.28 12.40
CA GLU A 47 0.99 -0.65 12.24
C GLU A 47 0.58 -2.07 11.77
N PRO A 48 -0.50 -2.68 12.30
CA PRO A 48 -0.96 -3.98 11.80
C PRO A 48 -1.33 -3.96 10.32
N ALA A 49 -1.97 -2.88 9.84
CA ALA A 49 -2.34 -2.73 8.43
C ALA A 49 -1.10 -2.61 7.56
N ARG A 50 -0.10 -1.82 7.99
CA ARG A 50 1.20 -1.71 7.28
C ARG A 50 1.84 -3.07 7.10
N LYS A 51 2.01 -3.83 8.19
CA LYS A 51 2.64 -5.16 8.18
C LYS A 51 1.87 -6.16 7.33
N ALA A 52 0.53 -6.13 7.39
CA ALA A 52 -0.32 -7.00 6.57
C ALA A 52 -0.12 -6.73 5.07
N ILE A 53 -0.11 -5.47 4.65
CA ILE A 53 0.09 -5.10 3.24
C ILE A 53 1.48 -5.52 2.76
N ILE A 54 2.52 -5.24 3.54
CA ILE A 54 3.91 -5.64 3.23
C ILE A 54 4.00 -7.15 3.01
N LYS A 55 3.44 -7.94 3.94
CA LYS A 55 3.40 -9.41 3.85
C LYS A 55 2.62 -9.89 2.63
N GLN A 56 1.44 -9.33 2.36
CA GLN A 56 0.61 -9.70 1.20
C GLN A 56 1.30 -9.41 -0.13
N LEU A 57 2.07 -8.33 -0.20
CA LEU A 57 2.83 -7.97 -1.39
C LEU A 57 4.15 -8.76 -1.51
N GLY A 58 4.55 -9.53 -0.49
CA GLY A 58 5.80 -10.28 -0.47
C GLY A 58 7.04 -9.37 -0.53
N LEU A 59 6.93 -8.19 0.10
CA LEU A 59 8.04 -7.25 0.28
C LEU A 59 8.64 -7.59 1.65
N ASN A 60 9.74 -8.34 1.72
CA ASN A 60 10.39 -8.66 3.00
C ASN A 60 11.36 -7.55 3.40
#